data_AF-T0HEI3-F1
#
_entry.id   AF-T0HEI3-F1
#
_cell.length_a   1.000
_cell.length_b   1.000
_cell.length_c   1.000
_cell.angle_alpha   90.00
_cell.angle_beta   90.00
_cell.angle_gamma   90.00
#
_symmetry.space_group_name_H-M   'P 1'
#
loop_
_entity.id
_entity.type
_entity.pdbx_description
1 polymer ?
#
loop_
_entity_poly.entity_id
_entity_poly.type
_entity_poly.pdbx_seq_one_letter_code
_entity_poly.pdbx_strand_id
1 'polypeptide(L)'
;MAAQTPGSGLAGTAAGPLTYADLTDLSDASSLVAVVRIRSIIALAPERAGTVPQGYRRLYIEADVDSLIRGDGGISPSVRYLYDAPVNARGKLPKLKKARMILFATRGARPGDIQLVARDAQIPAEPATVEQVKAILSGLVANGAPPRITGVGDAFHVKGTVAGESETQIFLRTENGDPVSLSILRRPGQQPRWAVALGEIVDEAAAPPTPGSLLWYRLACSLPAALPAP
;
A
#
# COMPACT_ATOMS: atom_id res chain seq x y z
N MET A 1 31.88 -21.93 16.05
CA MET A 1 30.61 -22.15 15.32
C MET A 1 29.96 -20.79 15.13
N ALA A 2 30.03 -20.23 13.92
CA ALA A 2 29.47 -18.92 13.60
C ALA A 2 27.97 -19.06 13.27
N ALA A 3 27.15 -18.24 13.93
CA ALA A 3 25.71 -18.15 13.70
C ALA A 3 25.44 -17.36 12.40
N GLN A 4 24.65 -17.95 11.50
CA GLN A 4 24.19 -17.31 10.26
C GLN A 4 22.78 -16.77 10.49
N THR A 5 22.64 -15.45 10.40
CA THR A 5 21.36 -14.74 10.31
C THR A 5 20.79 -14.89 8.89
N PRO A 6 19.52 -15.28 8.68
CA PRO A 6 18.92 -15.21 7.36
C PRO A 6 18.58 -13.75 7.05
N GLY A 7 19.30 -13.16 6.10
CA GLY A 7 18.97 -11.86 5.53
C GLY A 7 17.70 -11.96 4.68
N SER A 8 16.73 -11.10 4.98
CA SER A 8 15.57 -10.85 4.11
C SER A 8 16.03 -10.21 2.80
N GLY A 9 16.34 -11.04 1.82
CA GLY A 9 16.47 -10.64 0.43
C GLY A 9 15.08 -10.55 -0.19
N LEU A 10 14.55 -9.34 -0.34
CA LEU A 10 13.46 -9.06 -1.28
C LEU A 10 14.03 -9.22 -2.70
N ALA A 11 14.05 -10.47 -3.17
CA ALA A 11 14.32 -10.80 -4.56
C ALA A 11 13.17 -10.26 -5.42
N GLY A 12 13.52 -9.39 -6.36
CA GLY A 12 12.58 -8.84 -7.33
C GLY A 12 11.99 -9.94 -8.21
N THR A 13 10.79 -10.38 -7.85
CA THR A 13 9.92 -11.14 -8.74
C THR A 13 9.49 -10.21 -9.87
N ALA A 14 9.55 -10.67 -11.12
CA ALA A 14 8.96 -9.99 -12.26
C ALA A 14 7.52 -9.59 -11.90
N ALA A 15 7.27 -8.28 -11.78
CA ALA A 15 6.03 -7.77 -11.24
C ALA A 15 4.86 -8.21 -12.12
N GLY A 16 3.96 -9.03 -11.55
CA GLY A 16 2.61 -9.19 -12.08
C GLY A 16 1.87 -7.85 -12.08
N PRO A 17 0.63 -7.80 -12.58
CA PRO A 17 -0.18 -6.59 -12.45
C PRO A 17 -0.27 -6.19 -10.97
N LEU A 18 -0.12 -4.89 -10.69
CA LEU A 18 -0.20 -4.35 -9.32
C LEU A 18 -1.53 -4.74 -8.70
N THR A 19 -1.46 -5.29 -7.49
CA THR A 19 -2.63 -5.69 -6.72
C THR A 19 -3.26 -4.49 -6.02
N TYR A 20 -4.46 -4.68 -5.45
CA TYR A 20 -5.06 -3.66 -4.60
C TYR A 20 -4.13 -3.28 -3.44
N ALA A 21 -3.48 -4.27 -2.82
CA ALA A 21 -2.56 -4.04 -1.70
C ALA A 21 -1.36 -3.18 -2.12
N ASP A 22 -0.75 -3.46 -3.27
CA ASP A 22 0.39 -2.67 -3.77
C ASP A 22 -0.01 -1.20 -4.00
N LEU A 23 -1.19 -0.97 -4.59
CA LEU A 23 -1.71 0.39 -4.79
C LEU A 23 -2.05 1.08 -3.48
N THR A 24 -2.58 0.35 -2.49
CA THR A 24 -2.86 0.90 -1.17
C THR A 24 -1.58 1.25 -0.43
N ASP A 25 -0.55 0.39 -0.45
CA ASP A 25 0.76 0.66 0.17
C ASP A 25 1.39 1.94 -0.39
N LEU A 26 1.42 2.06 -1.73
CA LEU A 26 1.93 3.25 -2.41
C LEU A 26 1.11 4.49 -2.07
N SER A 27 -0.21 4.38 -2.00
CA SER A 27 -1.12 5.49 -1.70
C SER A 27 -1.01 5.97 -0.25
N ASP A 28 -0.86 5.04 0.69
CA ASP A 28 -0.78 5.30 2.14
C ASP A 28 0.57 5.94 2.51
N ALA A 29 1.65 5.52 1.85
CA ALA A 29 3.00 6.12 2.02
C ALA A 29 3.15 7.49 1.34
N SER A 30 2.24 7.88 0.44
CA SER A 30 2.37 9.09 -0.37
C SER A 30 1.66 10.30 0.23
N SER A 31 2.41 11.39 0.41
CA SER A 31 1.82 12.70 0.70
C SER A 31 1.34 13.43 -0.57
N LEU A 32 1.76 12.96 -1.75
CA LEU A 32 1.50 13.57 -3.04
C LEU A 32 1.25 12.47 -4.09
N VAL A 33 0.10 12.51 -4.76
CA VAL A 33 -0.23 11.60 -5.86
C VAL A 33 -0.74 12.41 -7.05
N ALA A 34 -0.10 12.26 -8.21
CA ALA A 34 -0.45 13.02 -9.40
C ALA A 34 -0.31 12.18 -10.68
N VAL A 35 -1.16 12.47 -11.66
CA VAL A 35 -1.01 12.00 -13.04
C VAL A 35 -0.17 13.00 -13.79
N VAL A 36 0.90 12.52 -14.40
CA VAL A 36 1.87 13.35 -15.12
C VAL A 36 2.11 12.82 -16.53
N ARG A 37 2.59 13.69 -17.41
CA ARG A 37 3.12 13.35 -18.72
C ARG A 37 4.62 13.63 -18.76
N ILE A 38 5.41 12.60 -19.04
CA ILE A 38 6.88 12.73 -19.06
C ILE A 38 7.31 13.60 -20.24
N ARG A 39 7.97 14.72 -19.94
CA ARG A 39 8.47 15.70 -20.91
C ARG A 39 9.90 15.40 -21.31
N SER A 40 10.78 15.30 -20.32
CA SER A 40 12.22 15.14 -20.50
C SER A 40 12.77 14.02 -19.61
N ILE A 41 13.77 13.33 -20.13
CA ILE A 41 14.47 12.25 -19.43
C ILE A 41 15.95 12.46 -19.68
N ILE A 42 16.70 12.62 -18.60
CA ILE A 42 18.15 12.80 -18.64
C ILE A 42 18.77 11.65 -17.87
N ALA A 43 19.53 10.80 -18.55
CA ALA A 43 20.31 9.78 -17.88
C ALA A 43 21.47 10.44 -17.12
N LEU A 44 21.53 10.26 -15.81
CA LEU A 44 22.61 10.82 -15.02
C LEU A 44 23.92 10.04 -15.29
N ALA A 45 25.01 10.80 -15.34
CA ALA A 45 26.35 10.22 -15.41
C ALA A 45 26.69 9.55 -14.06
N PRO A 46 27.50 8.48 -14.04
CA PRO A 46 27.80 7.71 -12.83
C PRO A 46 28.27 8.58 -11.65
N GLU A 47 29.03 9.64 -11.94
CA GLU A 47 29.60 10.57 -10.97
C GLU A 47 28.52 11.40 -10.25
N ARG A 48 27.37 11.63 -10.91
CA ARG A 48 26.21 12.36 -10.37
C ARG A 48 25.07 11.45 -9.93
N ALA A 49 25.11 10.18 -10.34
CA ALA A 49 24.06 9.21 -10.04
C ALA A 49 24.13 8.73 -8.59
N GLY A 50 25.31 8.78 -7.95
CA GLY A 50 25.53 8.24 -6.61
C GLY A 50 25.35 6.72 -6.60
N THR A 51 24.90 6.17 -5.46
CA THR A 51 24.65 4.72 -5.34
C THR A 51 23.37 4.33 -6.09
N VAL A 52 23.53 3.57 -7.17
CA VAL A 52 22.45 2.98 -7.98
C VAL A 52 22.59 1.46 -7.95
N PRO A 53 21.50 0.70 -7.65
CA PRO A 53 21.54 -0.76 -7.71
C PRO A 53 21.97 -1.31 -9.07
N GLN A 54 22.68 -2.44 -9.08
CA GLN A 54 23.06 -3.12 -10.33
C GLN A 54 21.83 -3.46 -11.17
N GLY A 55 21.93 -3.31 -12.50
CA GLY A 55 20.82 -3.53 -13.43
C GLY A 55 19.87 -2.33 -13.57
N TYR A 56 20.24 -1.17 -13.02
CA TYR A 56 19.44 0.05 -13.13
C TYR A 56 20.28 1.26 -13.48
N ARG A 57 19.60 2.28 -14.00
CA ARG A 57 20.20 3.57 -14.32
C ARG A 57 19.34 4.68 -13.76
N ARG A 58 19.97 5.57 -13.00
CA ARG A 58 19.28 6.74 -12.44
C ARG A 58 19.01 7.77 -13.52
N LEU A 59 17.74 8.11 -13.64
CA LEU A 59 17.24 9.11 -14.58
C LEU A 59 16.76 10.30 -13.78
N TYR A 60 17.10 11.48 -14.26
CA TYR A 60 16.44 12.71 -13.87
C TYR A 60 15.29 12.95 -14.85
N ILE A 61 14.06 12.95 -14.34
CA ILE A 61 12.84 13.07 -15.13
C ILE A 61 12.17 14.39 -14.82
N GLU A 62 11.78 15.09 -15.89
CA GLU A 62 10.88 16.24 -15.82
C GLU A 62 9.55 15.87 -16.46
N ALA A 63 8.46 16.13 -15.75
CA ALA A 63 7.12 15.79 -16.19
C ALA A 63 6.17 16.96 -15.98
N ASP A 64 5.16 17.03 -16.83
CA ASP A 64 4.06 17.98 -16.72
C ASP A 64 2.91 17.34 -15.97
N VAL A 65 2.35 18.05 -14.99
CA VAL A 65 1.22 17.56 -14.21
C VAL A 65 -0.05 17.71 -15.05
N ASP A 66 -0.66 16.58 -15.39
CA ASP A 66 -1.98 16.56 -16.06
C ASP A 66 -3.10 16.73 -15.04
N SER A 67 -3.01 16.04 -13.89
CA SER A 67 -4.01 16.15 -12.82
C SER A 67 -3.42 15.80 -11.46
N LEU A 68 -3.73 16.59 -10.43
CA LEU A 68 -3.41 16.27 -9.04
C LEU A 68 -4.53 15.40 -8.44
N ILE A 69 -4.17 14.26 -7.82
CA ILE A 69 -5.13 13.39 -7.12
C ILE A 69 -5.12 13.67 -5.61
N ARG A 70 -3.93 13.78 -5.00
CA ARG A 70 -3.73 14.11 -3.58
C ARG A 70 -2.51 15.01 -3.42
N GLY A 71 -2.57 16.01 -2.55
CA GLY A 71 -1.42 16.82 -2.15
C GLY A 71 -1.78 18.17 -1.55
N ASP A 72 -1.64 18.31 -0.22
CA ASP A 72 -2.05 19.52 0.51
C ASP A 72 -1.20 20.74 0.14
N GLY A 73 -1.81 21.84 -0.28
CA GLY A 73 -1.07 23.04 -0.75
C GLY A 73 -0.67 23.00 -2.23
N GLY A 74 -1.20 22.06 -3.01
CA GLY A 74 -1.04 22.01 -4.46
C GLY A 74 0.31 21.47 -4.93
N ILE A 75 0.50 21.49 -6.26
CA ILE A 75 1.69 20.99 -6.95
C ILE A 75 2.08 21.98 -8.06
N SER A 76 3.37 22.13 -8.31
CA SER A 76 3.85 22.90 -9.47
C SER A 76 3.37 22.25 -10.78
N PRO A 77 3.04 23.03 -11.83
CA PRO A 77 2.60 22.49 -13.12
C PRO A 77 3.64 21.57 -13.79
N SER A 78 4.91 21.75 -13.44
CA SER A 78 6.00 20.88 -13.84
C SER A 78 6.71 20.35 -12.60
N VAL A 79 7.03 19.05 -12.62
CA VAL A 79 7.69 18.35 -11.53
C VAL A 79 8.97 17.67 -11.98
N ARG A 80 9.90 17.54 -11.05
CA ARG A 80 11.24 16.99 -11.25
C ARG A 80 11.50 15.93 -10.19
N TYR A 81 12.01 14.79 -10.62
CA TYR A 81 12.29 13.67 -9.73
C TYR A 81 13.37 12.75 -10.28
N LEU A 82 13.91 11.93 -9.38
CA LEU A 82 14.84 10.86 -9.73
C LEU A 82 14.06 9.55 -9.84
N TYR A 83 14.34 8.81 -10.92
CA TYR A 83 13.77 7.50 -11.16
C TYR A 83 14.88 6.52 -11.53
N ASP A 84 14.98 5.44 -10.77
CA ASP A 84 15.93 4.38 -11.06
C ASP A 84 15.25 3.38 -12.01
N ALA A 85 15.46 3.58 -13.32
CA ALA A 85 14.85 2.74 -14.34
C ALA A 85 15.60 1.41 -14.51
N PRO A 86 14.89 0.27 -14.59
CA PRO A 86 15.51 -1.00 -14.90
C PRO A 86 16.10 -0.93 -16.32
N VAL A 87 17.36 -1.32 -16.48
CA VAL A 87 17.95 -1.48 -17.80
C VAL A 87 17.74 -2.92 -18.27
N ASN A 88 17.37 -3.10 -19.54
CA ASN A 88 17.29 -4.45 -20.09
C ASN A 88 18.68 -5.06 -20.28
N ALA A 89 18.75 -6.34 -20.66
CA ALA A 89 20.02 -7.04 -20.91
C ALA A 89 20.94 -6.36 -21.97
N ARG A 90 20.40 -5.41 -22.75
CA ARG A 90 21.15 -4.59 -23.74
C ARG A 90 21.45 -3.17 -23.24
N GLY A 91 21.26 -2.89 -21.95
CA GLY A 91 21.48 -1.56 -21.35
C GLY A 91 20.49 -0.48 -21.77
N LYS A 92 19.41 -0.85 -22.47
CA LYS A 92 18.43 0.10 -23.02
C LYS A 92 17.37 0.44 -21.98
N LEU A 93 17.09 1.74 -21.88
CA LEU A 93 16.05 2.30 -21.02
C LEU A 93 14.64 2.05 -21.59
N PRO A 94 13.63 1.91 -20.73
CA PRO A 94 12.24 1.86 -21.15
C PRO A 94 11.82 3.15 -21.86
N LYS A 95 10.93 3.03 -22.85
CA LYS A 95 10.38 4.18 -23.59
C LYS A 95 9.35 4.89 -22.71
N LEU A 96 9.81 5.90 -21.98
CA LEU A 96 8.97 6.68 -21.07
C LEU A 96 8.62 8.08 -21.62
N LYS A 97 9.26 8.52 -22.72
CA LYS A 97 9.02 9.87 -23.27
C LYS A 97 7.56 10.00 -23.76
N LYS A 98 6.87 11.06 -23.34
CA LYS A 98 5.43 11.31 -23.56
C LYS A 98 4.49 10.28 -22.91
N ALA A 99 5.02 9.34 -22.12
CA ALA A 99 4.16 8.41 -21.38
C ALA A 99 3.41 9.15 -20.28
N ARG A 100 2.20 8.67 -20.01
CA ARG A 100 1.34 9.18 -18.94
C ARG A 100 1.46 8.24 -17.75
N MET A 101 1.89 8.76 -16.61
CA MET A 101 2.22 7.98 -15.43
C MET A 101 1.51 8.53 -14.20
N ILE A 102 1.15 7.67 -13.26
CA ILE A 102 0.79 8.05 -11.89
C ILE A 102 2.06 8.04 -11.06
N LEU A 103 2.32 9.13 -10.35
CA LEU A 103 3.43 9.25 -9.42
C LEU A 103 2.92 9.18 -7.99
N PHE A 104 3.50 8.30 -7.20
CA PHE A 104 3.34 8.21 -5.76
C PHE A 104 4.59 8.78 -5.10
N ALA A 105 4.44 9.94 -4.45
CA ALA A 105 5.58 10.74 -4.02
C ALA A 105 5.34 11.45 -2.69
N THR A 106 6.45 11.93 -2.13
CA THR A 106 6.48 12.98 -1.13
C THR A 106 7.04 14.26 -1.73
N ARG A 107 6.82 15.38 -1.04
CA ARG A 107 7.40 16.66 -1.45
C ARG A 107 8.91 16.65 -1.27
N GLY A 108 9.62 17.13 -2.28
CA GLY A 108 11.06 17.37 -2.21
C GLY A 108 11.37 18.70 -1.51
N ALA A 109 12.68 18.99 -1.41
CA ALA A 109 13.18 20.18 -0.72
C ALA A 109 12.86 21.51 -1.42
N ARG A 110 12.58 21.49 -2.73
CA ARG A 110 12.31 22.69 -3.53
C ARG A 110 10.93 22.62 -4.19
N PRO A 111 10.29 23.76 -4.50
CA PRO A 111 9.08 23.78 -5.31
C PRO A 111 9.28 23.02 -6.63
N GLY A 112 8.36 22.12 -6.93
CA GLY A 112 8.40 21.25 -8.10
C GLY A 112 9.36 20.06 -8.00
N ASP A 113 10.19 19.96 -6.96
CA ASP A 113 10.94 18.73 -6.71
C ASP A 113 10.05 17.78 -5.90
N ILE A 114 10.01 16.52 -6.32
CA ILE A 114 9.27 15.45 -5.63
C ILE A 114 10.17 14.24 -5.48
N GLN A 115 9.90 13.43 -4.46
CA GLN A 115 10.62 12.20 -4.20
C GLN A 115 9.65 11.04 -4.27
N LEU A 116 9.93 10.05 -5.12
CA LEU A 116 9.13 8.83 -5.19
C LEU A 116 9.20 8.07 -3.86
N VAL A 117 8.05 7.58 -3.37
CA VAL A 117 7.98 6.86 -2.08
C VAL A 117 8.66 5.50 -2.13
N ALA A 118 8.68 4.91 -3.31
CA ALA A 118 9.34 3.65 -3.63
C ALA A 118 9.94 3.75 -5.03
N ARG A 119 10.75 2.76 -5.38
CA ARG A 119 11.46 2.76 -6.66
C ARG A 119 10.55 2.55 -7.86
N ASP A 120 9.50 1.78 -7.65
CA ASP A 120 8.43 1.40 -8.57
C ASP A 120 7.15 2.23 -8.36
N ALA A 121 7.22 3.29 -7.56
CA ALA A 121 6.16 4.26 -7.30
C ALA A 121 5.79 5.15 -8.51
N GLN A 122 6.22 4.75 -9.71
CA GLN A 122 5.85 5.33 -10.99
C GLN A 122 5.19 4.25 -11.84
N ILE A 123 3.87 4.38 -12.05
CA ILE A 123 3.07 3.35 -12.73
C ILE A 123 2.32 3.93 -13.93
N PRO A 124 2.01 3.15 -14.98
CA PRO A 124 1.24 3.64 -16.11
C PRO A 124 -0.13 4.20 -15.67
N ALA A 125 -0.52 5.35 -16.22
CA ALA A 125 -1.80 6.00 -15.91
C ALA A 125 -2.95 5.46 -16.78
N GLU A 126 -3.25 4.18 -16.63
CA GLU A 126 -4.44 3.58 -17.23
C GLU A 126 -5.72 4.11 -16.55
N PRO A 127 -6.82 4.35 -17.28
CA PRO A 127 -8.03 4.92 -16.71
C PRO A 127 -8.57 4.14 -15.50
N ALA A 128 -8.58 2.81 -15.57
CA ALA A 128 -9.04 1.94 -14.48
C ALA A 128 -8.15 2.07 -13.23
N THR A 129 -6.83 2.10 -13.40
CA THR A 129 -5.87 2.28 -12.31
C THR A 129 -6.00 3.65 -11.66
N VAL A 130 -6.20 4.71 -12.45
CA VAL A 130 -6.40 6.07 -11.92
C VAL A 130 -7.66 6.13 -11.05
N GLU A 131 -8.77 5.55 -11.49
CA GLU A 131 -10.01 5.51 -10.71
C GLU A 131 -9.87 4.65 -9.44
N GLN A 132 -9.17 3.52 -9.52
CA GLN A 132 -8.89 2.69 -8.35
C GLN A 132 -8.04 3.44 -7.31
N VAL A 133 -7.00 4.15 -7.76
CA VAL A 133 -6.14 4.96 -6.87
C VAL A 133 -6.91 6.09 -6.24
N LYS A 134 -7.79 6.77 -6.99
CA LYS A 134 -8.71 7.79 -6.41
C LYS A 134 -9.59 7.18 -5.33
N ALA A 135 -10.23 6.05 -5.59
CA ALA A 135 -11.10 5.37 -4.63
C ALA A 135 -10.34 4.97 -3.34
N ILE A 136 -9.13 4.44 -3.48
CA ILE A 136 -8.25 4.13 -2.35
C ILE A 136 -7.92 5.40 -1.55
N LEU A 137 -7.46 6.46 -2.21
CA LEU A 137 -7.10 7.71 -1.55
C LEU A 137 -8.28 8.36 -0.85
N SER A 138 -9.47 8.33 -1.45
CA SER A 138 -10.72 8.78 -0.81
C SER A 138 -11.05 7.94 0.42
N GLY A 139 -10.88 6.61 0.36
CA GLY A 139 -11.10 5.72 1.50
C GLY A 139 -10.10 5.97 2.64
N LEU A 140 -8.85 6.29 2.33
CA LEU A 140 -7.79 6.58 3.31
C LEU A 140 -8.04 7.87 4.12
N VAL A 141 -8.74 8.85 3.54
CA VAL A 141 -9.02 10.15 4.18
C VAL A 141 -10.49 10.30 4.60
N ALA A 142 -11.32 9.28 4.41
CA ALA A 142 -12.72 9.30 4.79
C ALA A 142 -12.85 9.39 6.32
N ASN A 143 -13.92 10.07 6.77
CA ASN A 143 -14.30 10.00 8.18
C ASN A 143 -14.64 8.54 8.54
N GLY A 144 -14.05 8.02 9.61
CA GLY A 144 -14.20 6.61 9.98
C GLY A 144 -13.41 5.63 9.09
N ALA A 145 -12.36 6.11 8.40
CA ALA A 145 -11.45 5.23 7.69
C ALA A 145 -10.91 4.13 8.63
N PRO A 146 -10.88 2.85 8.20
CA PRO A 146 -10.33 1.77 9.00
C PRO A 146 -8.91 2.09 9.49
N PRO A 147 -8.67 2.05 10.82
CA PRO A 147 -7.39 2.43 11.37
C PRO A 147 -6.29 1.46 10.93
N ARG A 148 -5.04 1.91 10.98
CA ARG A 148 -3.91 1.02 10.76
C ARG A 148 -3.82 0.01 11.91
N ILE A 149 -4.01 -1.26 11.59
CA ILE A 149 -3.81 -2.36 12.53
C ILE A 149 -2.30 -2.60 12.69
N THR A 150 -1.85 -2.67 13.95
CA THR A 150 -0.44 -2.89 14.31
C THR A 150 -0.19 -4.28 14.88
N GLY A 151 -1.25 -5.02 15.20
CA GLY A 151 -1.16 -6.41 15.62
C GLY A 151 -2.42 -6.90 16.34
N VAL A 152 -2.33 -8.13 16.84
CA VAL A 152 -3.34 -8.72 17.72
C VAL A 152 -3.09 -8.21 19.14
N GLY A 153 -4.15 -7.81 19.84
CA GLY A 153 -4.15 -7.48 21.26
C GLY A 153 -4.50 -8.71 22.08
N ASP A 154 -5.79 -8.88 22.38
CA ASP A 154 -6.31 -10.00 23.15
C ASP A 154 -7.20 -10.91 22.30
N ALA A 155 -7.22 -12.19 22.64
CA ALA A 155 -8.11 -13.17 22.01
C ALA A 155 -8.80 -14.01 23.08
N PHE A 156 -10.13 -14.05 23.02
CA PHE A 156 -10.99 -14.79 23.92
C PHE A 156 -11.74 -15.88 23.17
N HIS A 157 -11.84 -17.06 23.77
CA HIS A 157 -12.60 -18.17 23.23
C HIS A 157 -13.56 -18.70 24.28
N VAL A 158 -14.84 -18.73 23.95
CA VAL A 158 -15.90 -19.24 24.81
C VAL A 158 -16.60 -20.39 24.12
N LYS A 159 -16.72 -21.52 24.82
CA LYS A 159 -17.52 -22.65 24.35
C LYS A 159 -19.00 -22.32 24.55
N GLY A 160 -19.80 -22.60 23.53
CA GLY A 160 -21.25 -22.44 23.59
C GLY A 160 -21.91 -23.53 24.44
N THR A 161 -23.22 -23.40 24.62
CA THR A 161 -24.03 -24.36 25.38
C THR A 161 -24.30 -25.64 24.57
N VAL A 162 -24.19 -25.57 23.24
CA VAL A 162 -24.32 -26.72 22.34
C VAL A 162 -22.94 -27.32 22.03
N ALA A 163 -22.85 -28.65 22.01
CA ALA A 163 -21.61 -29.34 21.65
C ALA A 163 -21.14 -28.94 20.24
N GLY A 164 -19.95 -28.36 20.15
CA GLY A 164 -19.37 -27.85 18.90
C GLY A 164 -19.73 -26.38 18.58
N GLU A 165 -20.54 -25.73 19.41
CA GLU A 165 -20.73 -24.28 19.36
C GLU A 165 -19.60 -23.55 20.09
N SER A 166 -19.13 -22.45 19.51
CA SER A 166 -18.14 -21.60 20.15
C SER A 166 -18.15 -20.19 19.58
N GLU A 167 -17.79 -19.22 20.39
CA GLU A 167 -17.49 -17.86 19.96
C GLU A 167 -16.03 -17.54 20.24
N THR A 168 -15.37 -16.89 19.29
CA THR A 168 -14.01 -16.36 19.46
C THR A 168 -14.03 -14.87 19.16
N GLN A 169 -13.58 -14.06 20.11
CA GLN A 169 -13.46 -12.61 19.96
C GLN A 169 -11.98 -12.23 19.98
N ILE A 170 -11.54 -11.45 18.99
CA ILE A 170 -10.15 -11.02 18.86
C ILE A 170 -10.14 -9.50 18.81
N PHE A 171 -9.49 -8.87 19.76
CA PHE A 171 -9.25 -7.44 19.81
C PHE A 171 -7.94 -7.12 19.11
N LEU A 172 -7.96 -6.12 18.23
CA LEU A 172 -6.79 -5.69 17.48
C LEU A 172 -6.22 -4.42 18.07
N ARG A 173 -4.89 -4.32 18.02
CA ARG A 173 -4.18 -3.08 18.33
C ARG A 173 -4.14 -2.22 17.08
N THR A 174 -4.46 -0.94 17.24
CA THR A 174 -4.45 0.06 16.17
C THR A 174 -3.43 1.16 16.48
N GLU A 175 -2.97 1.86 15.44
CA GLU A 175 -1.99 2.94 15.57
C GLU A 175 -2.54 4.14 16.37
N ASN A 176 -3.83 4.45 16.21
CA ASN A 176 -4.50 5.57 16.85
C ASN A 176 -5.25 5.19 18.13
N GLY A 177 -5.27 3.91 18.51
CA GLY A 177 -5.96 3.41 19.70
C GLY A 177 -7.46 3.15 19.50
N ASP A 178 -8.00 3.36 18.30
CA ASP A 178 -9.41 3.05 18.00
C ASP A 178 -9.67 1.54 18.14
N PRO A 179 -10.77 1.13 18.78
CA PRO A 179 -11.09 -0.27 18.98
C PRO A 179 -11.49 -0.95 17.67
N VAL A 180 -10.86 -2.08 17.37
CA VAL A 180 -11.24 -2.97 16.27
C VAL A 180 -11.30 -4.38 16.79
N SER A 181 -12.40 -5.09 16.52
CA SER A 181 -12.58 -6.47 16.97
C SER A 181 -13.11 -7.38 15.88
N LEU A 182 -12.64 -8.62 15.86
CA LEU A 182 -13.23 -9.71 15.08
C LEU A 182 -14.07 -10.59 15.99
N SER A 183 -15.27 -10.96 15.55
CA SER A 183 -16.05 -12.05 16.17
C SER A 183 -16.15 -13.21 15.19
N ILE A 184 -15.88 -14.43 15.67
CA ILE A 184 -15.98 -15.68 14.93
C ILE A 184 -16.94 -16.60 15.68
N LEU A 185 -18.08 -16.87 15.06
CA LEU A 185 -19.12 -17.76 15.56
C LEU A 185 -19.08 -19.10 14.82
N ARG A 186 -18.93 -20.19 15.57
CA ARG A 186 -19.05 -21.56 15.05
C ARG A 186 -20.29 -22.21 15.64
N ARG A 187 -21.12 -22.80 14.78
CA ARG A 187 -22.28 -23.59 15.17
C ARG A 187 -22.21 -24.97 14.50
N PRO A 188 -22.66 -26.04 15.17
CA PRO A 188 -22.66 -27.38 14.60
C PRO A 188 -23.43 -27.44 13.27
N GLY A 189 -22.83 -28.10 12.27
CA GLY A 189 -23.43 -28.25 10.94
C GLY A 189 -23.46 -26.97 10.09
N GLN A 190 -22.86 -25.86 10.55
CA GLN A 190 -22.79 -24.59 9.83
C GLN A 190 -21.33 -24.20 9.56
N GLN A 191 -21.12 -23.46 8.47
CA GLN A 191 -19.82 -22.81 8.24
C GLN A 191 -19.58 -21.74 9.31
N PRO A 192 -18.32 -21.56 9.77
CA PRO A 192 -17.96 -20.46 10.65
C PRO A 192 -18.39 -19.12 10.06
N ARG A 193 -19.10 -18.32 10.84
CA ARG A 193 -19.44 -16.94 10.49
C ARG A 193 -18.48 -16.02 11.20
N TRP A 194 -18.04 -14.97 10.54
CA TRP A 194 -17.18 -13.99 11.15
C TRP A 194 -17.53 -12.58 10.70
N ALA A 195 -17.11 -11.63 11.51
CA ALA A 195 -17.54 -10.25 11.44
C ALA A 195 -16.45 -9.33 11.98
N VAL A 196 -16.42 -8.08 11.54
CA VAL A 196 -15.47 -7.06 12.00
C VAL A 196 -16.25 -5.85 12.47
N ALA A 197 -15.93 -5.34 13.67
CA ALA A 197 -16.47 -4.11 14.20
C ALA A 197 -15.37 -3.03 14.25
N LEU A 198 -15.72 -1.82 13.82
CA LEU A 198 -14.91 -0.62 13.89
C LEU A 198 -15.55 0.33 14.91
N GLY A 199 -15.15 0.25 16.17
CA GLY A 199 -15.80 0.94 17.28
C GLY A 199 -16.30 0.03 18.40
N GLU A 200 -16.75 0.65 19.49
CA GLU A 200 -17.30 0.00 20.69
C GLU A 200 -18.66 -0.69 20.45
N ILE A 201 -19.41 -0.23 19.44
CA ILE A 201 -20.72 -0.79 19.11
C ILE A 201 -20.51 -1.93 18.13
N VAL A 202 -20.75 -3.15 18.60
CA VAL A 202 -20.89 -4.34 17.75
C VAL A 202 -22.09 -4.09 16.84
N ASP A 203 -21.82 -3.75 15.58
CA ASP A 203 -22.88 -3.67 14.58
C ASP A 203 -23.45 -5.09 14.39
N GLU A 204 -24.74 -5.27 14.63
CA GLU A 204 -25.43 -6.55 14.43
C GLU A 204 -25.49 -6.92 12.93
N ALA A 205 -25.16 -5.97 12.04
CA ALA A 205 -24.93 -6.17 10.62
C ALA A 205 -23.47 -6.49 10.25
N ALA A 206 -22.58 -6.71 11.23
CA ALA A 206 -21.17 -6.95 10.98
C ALA A 206 -20.97 -8.21 10.12
N ALA A 207 -20.58 -7.96 8.87
CA ALA A 207 -20.26 -8.96 7.87
C ALA A 207 -18.74 -9.01 7.67
N PRO A 208 -18.22 -10.07 7.05
CA PRO A 208 -16.86 -10.05 6.53
C PRO A 208 -16.67 -8.81 5.63
N PRO A 209 -15.56 -8.06 5.77
CA PRO A 209 -15.26 -6.95 4.89
C PRO A 209 -15.19 -7.43 3.44
N THR A 210 -15.70 -6.60 2.53
CA THR A 210 -15.67 -6.90 1.10
C THR A 210 -14.23 -7.06 0.62
N PRO A 211 -13.88 -8.15 -0.08
CA PRO A 211 -12.56 -8.30 -0.70
C PRO A 211 -12.22 -7.10 -1.59
N GLY A 212 -10.98 -6.60 -1.50
CA GLY A 212 -10.56 -5.39 -2.22
C GLY A 212 -11.08 -4.08 -1.62
N SER A 213 -11.53 -4.08 -0.37
CA SER A 213 -11.78 -2.86 0.41
C SER A 213 -10.59 -2.50 1.29
N LEU A 214 -10.54 -1.25 1.78
CA LEU A 214 -9.49 -0.80 2.68
C LEU A 214 -9.50 -1.60 4.00
N LEU A 215 -10.68 -1.94 4.55
CA LEU A 215 -10.79 -2.76 5.75
C LEU A 215 -10.23 -4.17 5.52
N TRP A 216 -10.56 -4.79 4.38
CA TRP A 216 -10.00 -6.09 4.00
C TRP A 216 -8.47 -6.03 3.91
N TYR A 217 -7.92 -5.01 3.25
CA TYR A 217 -6.48 -4.79 3.15
C TYR A 217 -5.84 -4.64 4.53
N ARG A 218 -6.42 -3.80 5.42
CA ARG A 218 -5.88 -3.59 6.77
C ARG A 218 -5.78 -4.90 7.53
N LEU A 219 -6.76 -5.79 7.42
CA LEU A 219 -6.74 -7.09 8.08
C LEU A 219 -5.76 -8.07 7.41
N ALA A 220 -5.89 -8.27 6.10
CA ALA A 220 -5.14 -9.28 5.37
C ALA A 220 -3.63 -9.02 5.36
N CYS A 221 -3.21 -7.75 5.34
CA CYS A 221 -1.80 -7.37 5.25
C CYS A 221 -1.13 -7.12 6.62
N SER A 222 -1.89 -7.06 7.73
CA SER A 222 -1.33 -6.79 9.06
C SER A 222 -1.45 -7.96 10.04
N LEU A 223 -2.43 -8.85 9.84
CA LEU A 223 -2.63 -9.96 10.77
C LEU A 223 -1.59 -11.05 10.54
N PRO A 224 -1.09 -11.68 11.62
CA PRO A 224 -0.16 -12.78 11.50
C PRO A 224 -0.84 -14.02 10.92
N ALA A 225 -0.06 -14.88 10.26
CA ALA A 225 -0.55 -16.14 9.69
C ALA A 225 -1.12 -17.11 10.75
N ALA A 226 -0.68 -16.98 12.00
CA ALA A 226 -1.20 -17.70 13.16
C ALA A 226 -1.35 -16.75 14.34
N LEU A 227 -2.33 -17.01 15.21
CA LEU A 227 -2.45 -16.26 16.46
C LEU A 227 -1.19 -16.47 17.31
N PRO A 228 -0.67 -15.41 17.96
CA PRO A 228 0.42 -15.56 18.91
C PRO A 228 0.08 -16.59 19.98
N ALA A 229 1.05 -17.41 20.36
CA ALA A 229 0.90 -18.28 21.53
C ALA A 229 0.73 -17.41 22.79
N PRO A 230 -0.09 -17.84 23.75
CA PRO A 230 -0.21 -17.18 25.05
C PRO A 230 1.10 -17.21 25.85
#